data_AF-L9J8W3-F1
#
_entry.id   AF-L9J8W3-F1
#
_cell.length_a   1.000
_cell.length_b   1.000
_cell.length_c   1.000
_cell.angle_alpha   90.00
_cell.angle_beta   90.00
_cell.angle_gamma   90.00
#
_symmetry.space_group_name_H-M   'P 1'
#
loop_
_entity.id
_entity.type
_entity.pdbx_description
1 polymer ?
#
loop_
_entity_poly.entity_id
_entity_poly.type
_entity_poly.pdbx_seq_one_letter_code
_entity_poly.pdbx_strand_id
1 'polypeptide(L)'
;MGTRESARSSSDRPGGRFSGVVYNYDARGVQRDTAGWEQSVSIPLLQPGMFGLMDQWDKYLEDFSCTGAWLPHRYEEDEHNCYTYTLSFINCVLSAEGRERLSKREFTERFVLPRTRLVSKYIVLYRAVEEHGFHVTDPPDQRTSPP
;
A
#
# COMPACT_ATOMS: atom_id res chain seq x y z
N MET A 1 -1.05 -48.24 -12.07
CA MET A 1 -2.00 -47.31 -12.71
C MET A 1 -2.81 -46.66 -11.60
N GLY A 2 -2.41 -45.46 -11.19
CA GLY A 2 -3.13 -44.68 -10.20
C GLY A 2 -3.96 -43.61 -10.88
N THR A 3 -5.08 -43.26 -10.27
CA THR A 3 -5.65 -41.91 -10.34
C THR A 3 -6.01 -41.51 -8.92
N ARG A 4 -5.32 -40.46 -8.49
CA ARG A 4 -5.35 -39.82 -7.18
C ARG A 4 -6.77 -39.42 -6.77
N GLU A 5 -7.17 -39.83 -5.57
CA GLU A 5 -8.10 -39.04 -4.78
C GLU A 5 -7.45 -37.68 -4.51
N SER A 6 -8.09 -36.63 -5.02
CA SER A 6 -7.65 -35.26 -4.81
C SER A 6 -7.93 -34.88 -3.36
N ALA A 7 -6.88 -34.88 -2.55
CA ALA A 7 -6.88 -34.33 -1.22
C ALA A 7 -7.37 -32.87 -1.31
N ARG A 8 -8.54 -32.59 -0.72
CA ARG A 8 -8.95 -31.22 -0.41
C ARG A 8 -7.88 -30.64 0.51
N SER A 9 -7.03 -29.80 -0.06
CA SER A 9 -5.97 -29.14 0.68
C SER A 9 -6.61 -28.16 1.65
N SER A 10 -6.55 -28.55 2.91
CA SER A 10 -6.84 -27.73 4.07
C SER A 10 -5.89 -26.53 4.05
N SER A 11 -6.45 -25.35 3.80
CA SER A 11 -5.82 -24.08 4.14
C SER A 11 -6.84 -23.20 4.86
N ASP A 12 -7.49 -23.76 5.88
CA ASP A 12 -8.00 -22.98 6.99
C ASP A 12 -6.82 -22.65 7.90
N ARG A 13 -6.19 -21.50 7.64
CA ARG A 13 -5.39 -20.82 8.67
C ARG A 13 -6.26 -19.71 9.25
N PRO A 14 -6.50 -19.68 10.57
CA PRO A 14 -7.11 -18.53 11.22
C PRO A 14 -6.01 -17.48 11.41
N GLY A 15 -5.84 -16.59 10.43
CA GLY A 15 -5.02 -15.40 10.52
C GLY A 15 -5.78 -14.25 9.88
N GLY A 16 -5.94 -13.14 10.60
CA GLY A 16 -6.82 -12.00 10.30
C GLY A 16 -7.07 -11.75 8.81
N ARG A 17 -8.32 -11.96 8.39
CA ARG A 17 -8.75 -11.86 7.00
C ARG A 17 -9.19 -10.42 6.75
N PHE A 18 -8.29 -9.58 6.23
CA PHE A 18 -8.71 -8.28 5.69
C PHE A 18 -9.86 -8.49 4.70
N SER A 19 -10.86 -7.63 4.76
CA SER A 19 -12.05 -7.69 3.91
C SER A 19 -11.76 -7.45 2.42
N GLY A 20 -10.55 -6.97 2.10
CA GLY A 20 -10.13 -6.65 0.72
C GLY A 20 -10.76 -5.36 0.19
N VAL A 21 -11.34 -4.52 1.06
CA VAL A 21 -11.93 -3.24 0.71
C VAL A 21 -10.85 -2.15 0.74
N VAL A 22 -10.81 -1.33 -0.30
CA VAL A 22 -9.96 -0.14 -0.37
C VAL A 22 -10.77 1.10 0.00
N TYR A 23 -10.26 1.86 0.95
CA TYR A 23 -10.81 3.17 1.30
C TYR A 23 -9.97 4.25 0.62
N ASN A 24 -10.64 5.12 -0.14
CA ASN A 24 -10.00 6.27 -0.78
C ASN A 24 -10.82 7.53 -0.53
N TYR A 25 -10.15 8.68 -0.61
CA TYR A 25 -10.77 9.97 -0.32
C TYR A 25 -10.56 10.92 -1.49
N ASP A 26 -11.66 11.37 -2.09
CA ASP A 26 -11.69 12.32 -3.19
C ASP A 26 -12.75 13.41 -2.94
N ALA A 27 -13.02 14.25 -3.95
CA ALA A 27 -14.01 15.32 -3.87
C ALA A 27 -15.44 14.83 -3.56
N ARG A 28 -15.72 13.53 -3.67
CA ARG A 28 -17.00 12.88 -3.31
C ARG A 28 -16.99 12.32 -1.89
N GLY A 29 -15.94 12.56 -1.11
CA GLY A 29 -15.78 12.02 0.24
C GLY A 29 -15.09 10.66 0.25
N VAL A 30 -15.15 9.97 1.39
CA VAL A 30 -14.56 8.63 1.51
C VAL A 30 -15.38 7.62 0.72
N GLN A 31 -14.72 6.92 -0.21
CA GLN A 31 -15.28 5.84 -1.00
C GLN A 31 -14.75 4.48 -0.51
N ARG A 32 -15.53 3.43 -0.77
CA ARG A 32 -15.22 2.03 -0.45
C ARG A 32 -15.27 1.22 -1.72
N ASP A 33 -14.11 0.81 -2.19
CA ASP A 33 -13.96 0.07 -3.44
C ASP A 33 -13.56 -1.37 -3.17
N THR A 34 -14.21 -2.30 -3.86
CA THR A 34 -13.83 -3.74 -3.85
C THR A 34 -13.07 -4.16 -5.11
N ALA A 35 -12.92 -3.25 -6.07
CA ALA A 35 -12.27 -3.46 -7.36
C ALA A 35 -11.73 -2.14 -7.91
N GLY A 36 -10.91 -2.17 -8.96
CA GLY A 36 -10.33 -0.99 -9.62
C GLY A 36 -8.94 -0.58 -9.10
N TRP A 37 -8.41 -1.32 -8.11
CA TRP A 37 -7.11 -1.11 -7.50
C TRP A 37 -6.10 -2.23 -7.83
N GLU A 38 -6.40 -3.09 -8.79
CA GLU A 38 -5.60 -4.27 -9.14
C GLU A 38 -4.24 -3.89 -9.74
N GLN A 39 -4.14 -2.71 -10.34
CA GLN A 39 -2.90 -2.14 -10.87
C GLN A 39 -2.18 -1.22 -9.88
N SER A 40 -2.67 -1.10 -8.64
CA SER A 40 -2.07 -0.25 -7.63
C SER A 40 -0.83 -0.86 -6.98
N VAL A 41 0.05 0.01 -6.51
CA VAL A 41 1.28 -0.39 -5.83
C VAL A 41 1.01 -0.48 -4.34
N SER A 42 1.12 -1.69 -3.79
CA SER A 42 0.98 -1.91 -2.35
C SER A 42 2.22 -1.47 -1.60
N ILE A 43 2.04 -0.61 -0.60
CA ILE A 43 3.11 -0.15 0.30
C ILE A 43 2.89 -0.85 1.66
N PRO A 44 3.76 -1.80 2.06
CA PRO A 44 3.63 -2.45 3.35
C PRO A 44 4.07 -1.47 4.45
N LEU A 45 3.11 -1.07 5.28
CA LEU A 45 3.32 -0.11 6.37
C LEU A 45 3.64 -0.78 7.70
N LEU A 46 3.07 -1.97 7.91
CA LEU A 46 3.21 -2.73 9.14
C LEU A 46 4.44 -3.63 9.10
N GLN A 47 5.19 -3.63 10.20
CA GLN A 47 6.27 -4.59 10.42
C GLN A 47 5.68 -5.91 10.95
N PRO A 48 6.38 -7.04 10.79
CA PRO A 48 5.95 -8.35 11.32
C PRO A 48 5.75 -8.41 12.84
N GLY A 49 5.97 -7.34 13.60
CA GLY A 49 5.63 -7.28 15.04
C GLY A 49 4.24 -6.72 15.34
N MET A 50 3.53 -6.19 14.34
CA MET A 50 2.29 -5.42 14.53
C MET A 50 1.01 -6.25 14.30
N PHE A 51 1.08 -7.58 14.45
CA PHE A 51 -0.01 -8.51 14.11
C PHE A 51 -1.30 -8.27 14.92
N GLY A 52 -1.21 -7.86 16.19
CA GLY A 52 -2.39 -7.56 17.01
C GLY A 52 -3.24 -6.40 16.47
N LEU A 53 -2.63 -5.54 15.65
CA LEU A 53 -3.31 -4.45 14.95
C LEU A 53 -3.98 -4.92 13.65
N MET A 54 -3.46 -5.99 13.01
CA MET A 54 -4.00 -6.51 11.76
C MET A 54 -5.41 -7.05 11.94
N ASP A 55 -5.71 -7.68 13.09
CA ASP A 55 -7.04 -8.25 13.38
C ASP A 55 -8.13 -7.17 13.56
N GLN A 56 -7.75 -5.92 13.84
CA GLN A 56 -8.67 -4.80 14.08
C GLN A 56 -8.55 -3.68 13.05
N TRP A 57 -7.66 -3.85 12.05
CA TRP A 57 -7.35 -2.83 11.07
C TRP A 57 -8.57 -2.36 10.29
N ASP A 58 -9.40 -3.31 9.84
CA ASP A 58 -10.63 -3.03 9.11
C ASP A 58 -11.61 -2.19 9.94
N LYS A 59 -11.71 -2.49 11.24
CA LYS A 59 -12.56 -1.71 12.15
C LYS A 59 -12.03 -0.30 12.35
N TYR A 60 -10.72 -0.15 12.59
CA TYR A 60 -10.13 1.18 12.75
C TYR A 60 -10.24 2.03 11.50
N LEU A 61 -10.10 1.41 10.32
CA LEU A 61 -10.27 2.11 9.07
C LEU A 61 -11.73 2.53 8.86
N GLU A 62 -12.71 1.68 9.16
CA GLU A 62 -14.14 2.04 9.12
C GLU A 62 -14.44 3.19 10.09
N ASP A 63 -14.07 3.05 11.37
CA ASP A 63 -14.35 4.05 12.40
C ASP A 63 -13.72 5.41 12.04
N PHE A 64 -12.46 5.41 11.55
CA PHE A 64 -11.76 6.60 11.07
C PHE A 64 -12.46 7.24 9.86
N SER A 65 -12.90 6.41 8.91
CA SER A 65 -13.57 6.85 7.68
C SER A 65 -14.93 7.47 7.93
N CYS A 66 -15.65 6.98 8.95
CA CYS A 66 -16.94 7.50 9.36
C CYS A 66 -16.86 8.81 10.17
N THR A 67 -15.65 9.29 10.49
CA THR A 67 -15.50 10.58 11.17
C THR A 67 -15.96 11.73 10.26
N GLY A 68 -16.60 12.75 10.83
CA GLY A 68 -17.02 13.95 10.09
C GLY A 68 -15.87 14.81 9.54
N ALA A 69 -14.62 14.39 9.72
CA ALA A 69 -13.43 15.04 9.19
C ALA A 69 -13.29 14.86 7.68
N TRP A 70 -13.80 13.76 7.10
CA TRP A 70 -13.57 13.37 5.71
C TRP A 70 -14.84 13.47 4.85
N LEU A 71 -15.67 14.48 5.12
CA LEU A 71 -16.87 14.75 4.32
C LEU A 71 -16.50 15.40 2.97
N PRO A 72 -17.33 15.26 1.93
CA PRO A 72 -17.03 15.77 0.59
C PRO A 72 -16.70 17.27 0.57
N HIS A 73 -17.46 18.09 1.31
CA HIS A 73 -17.28 19.54 1.38
C HIS A 73 -16.02 19.99 2.15
N ARG A 74 -15.29 19.07 2.79
CA ARG A 74 -14.01 19.34 3.45
C ARG A 74 -12.82 19.06 2.54
N TYR A 75 -13.04 18.45 1.38
CA TYR A 75 -11.98 18.13 0.45
C TYR A 75 -11.32 19.40 -0.06
N GLU A 76 -9.99 19.41 0.00
CA GLU A 76 -9.14 20.49 -0.48
C GLU A 76 -7.90 19.85 -1.11
N GLU A 77 -7.62 20.17 -2.38
CA GLU A 77 -6.65 19.43 -3.20
C GLU A 77 -5.23 19.49 -2.62
N ASP A 78 -4.83 20.58 -1.97
CA ASP A 78 -3.47 20.79 -1.49
C ASP A 78 -3.30 20.41 0.00
N GLU A 79 -4.34 20.63 0.81
CA GLU A 79 -4.29 20.59 2.27
C GLU A 79 -5.16 19.50 2.90
N HIS A 80 -6.20 19.02 2.21
CA HIS A 80 -7.15 18.03 2.74
C HIS A 80 -7.61 17.04 1.66
N ASN A 81 -6.66 16.21 1.22
CA ASN A 81 -6.77 15.30 0.09
C ASN A 81 -6.51 13.83 0.48
N CYS A 82 -6.48 12.94 -0.52
CA CYS A 82 -6.20 11.51 -0.35
C CYS A 82 -4.89 11.22 0.40
N TYR A 83 -3.85 12.02 0.16
CA TYR A 83 -2.56 11.86 0.84
C TYR A 83 -2.70 12.14 2.33
N THR A 84 -3.36 13.25 2.69
CA THR A 84 -3.57 13.61 4.10
C THR A 84 -4.51 12.66 4.81
N TYR A 85 -5.49 12.08 4.10
CA TYR A 85 -6.36 11.01 4.59
C TYR A 85 -5.55 9.79 5.02
N THR A 86 -4.74 9.25 4.10
CA THR A 86 -3.89 8.08 4.38
C THR A 86 -2.90 8.35 5.51
N LEU A 87 -2.20 9.49 5.48
CA LEU A 87 -1.22 9.83 6.51
C LEU A 87 -1.87 10.05 7.88
N SER A 88 -3.06 10.65 7.93
CA SER A 88 -3.79 10.88 9.19
C SER A 88 -4.23 9.57 9.82
N PHE A 89 -4.72 8.61 9.03
CA PHE A 89 -5.05 7.27 9.52
C PHE A 89 -3.82 6.56 10.08
N ILE A 90 -2.70 6.57 9.34
CA ILE A 90 -1.44 5.96 9.78
C ILE A 90 -0.96 6.58 11.08
N ASN A 91 -1.04 7.90 11.21
CA ASN A 91 -0.63 8.60 12.42
C ASN A 91 -1.57 8.33 13.60
N CYS A 92 -2.86 8.13 13.36
CA CYS A 92 -3.80 7.70 14.40
C CYS A 92 -3.40 6.33 14.95
N VAL A 93 -3.12 5.38 14.06
CA VAL A 93 -2.61 4.06 14.41
C VAL A 93 -1.29 4.14 15.19
N LEU A 94 -0.30 4.88 14.69
CA LEU A 94 1.00 5.01 15.36
C LEU A 94 0.83 5.60 16.76
N SER A 95 -0.05 6.60 16.92
CA SER A 95 -0.32 7.21 18.21
C SER A 95 -0.98 6.21 19.19
N ALA A 96 -1.89 5.36 18.72
CA ALA A 96 -2.51 4.31 19.53
C ALA A 96 -1.49 3.27 20.03
N GLU A 97 -0.45 3.01 19.22
CA GLU A 97 0.68 2.14 19.56
C GLU A 97 1.79 2.85 20.37
N GLY A 98 1.60 4.10 20.78
CA GLY A 98 2.59 4.89 21.52
C GLY A 98 3.84 5.26 20.71
N ARG A 99 3.74 5.26 19.37
CA ARG A 99 4.83 5.57 18.45
C ARG A 99 4.74 7.02 17.96
N GLU A 100 5.88 7.53 17.52
CA GLU A 100 5.97 8.87 16.94
C GLU A 100 5.21 8.97 15.62
N ARG A 101 4.57 10.13 15.41
CA ARG A 101 3.85 10.46 14.18
C ARG A 101 4.83 10.79 13.06
N LEU A 102 4.46 10.44 11.84
CA LEU A 102 5.21 10.77 10.63
C LEU A 102 4.73 12.10 10.04
N SER A 103 5.67 12.95 9.65
CA SER A 103 5.42 14.08 8.75
C SER A 103 5.16 13.63 7.30
N LYS A 104 4.60 14.52 6.47
CA LYS A 104 4.45 14.29 5.02
C LYS A 104 5.81 13.90 4.40
N ARG A 105 6.87 14.59 4.79
CA ARG A 105 8.23 14.33 4.28
C ARG A 105 8.71 12.92 4.64
N GLU A 106 8.65 12.56 5.92
CA GLU A 106 9.16 11.25 6.38
C GLU A 106 8.36 10.09 5.79
N PHE A 107 7.04 10.23 5.71
CA PHE A 107 6.20 9.20 5.10
C PHE A 107 6.56 9.00 3.63
N THR A 108 6.69 10.10 2.87
CA THR A 108 7.06 10.05 1.46
C THR A 108 8.45 9.46 1.25
N GLU A 109 9.46 9.92 2.00
CA GLU A 109 10.85 9.48 1.84
C GLU A 109 11.04 8.00 2.22
N ARG A 110 10.40 7.54 3.30
CA ARG A 110 10.61 6.19 3.82
C ARG A 110 9.76 5.13 3.12
N PHE A 111 8.55 5.47 2.68
CA PHE A 111 7.57 4.48 2.23
C PHE A 111 7.18 4.64 0.75
N VAL A 112 6.90 5.87 0.30
CA VAL A 112 6.35 6.13 -1.04
C VAL A 112 7.45 6.16 -2.10
N LEU A 113 8.51 6.93 -1.88
CA LEU A 113 9.59 7.12 -2.86
C LEU A 113 10.32 5.82 -3.23
N PRO A 114 10.70 4.93 -2.29
CA PRO A 114 11.39 3.69 -2.66
C PRO A 114 10.54 2.81 -3.58
N ARG A 115 9.23 2.72 -3.32
CA ARG A 115 8.29 1.93 -4.12
C ARG A 115 8.04 2.57 -5.48
N THR A 116 7.85 3.87 -5.53
CA THR A 116 7.64 4.62 -6.78
C THR A 116 8.86 4.52 -7.70
N ARG A 117 10.07 4.60 -7.16
CA ARG A 117 11.32 4.39 -7.94
C ARG A 117 11.39 2.99 -8.53
N LEU A 118 11.04 1.97 -7.76
CA LEU A 118 11.02 0.59 -8.25
C LEU A 118 9.97 0.41 -9.36
N VAL A 119 8.79 0.97 -9.17
CA VAL A 119 7.68 0.92 -10.15
C VAL A 119 8.04 1.65 -11.43
N SER A 120 8.69 2.81 -11.34
CA SER A 120 9.18 3.54 -12.51
C SER A 120 10.15 2.69 -13.34
N LYS A 121 11.12 2.02 -12.70
CA LYS A 121 12.02 1.08 -13.39
C LYS A 121 11.26 -0.07 -14.02
N TYR A 122 10.31 -0.65 -13.29
CA TYR A 122 9.48 -1.74 -13.81
C TYR A 122 8.69 -1.32 -15.05
N ILE A 123 8.04 -0.15 -15.03
CA ILE A 123 7.26 0.36 -16.16
C ILE A 123 8.14 0.55 -17.40
N VAL A 124 9.35 1.08 -17.22
CA VAL A 124 10.32 1.24 -18.33
C VAL A 124 10.69 -0.12 -18.92
N LEU A 125 11.04 -1.09 -18.07
CA LEU A 125 11.38 -2.45 -18.51
C LEU A 125 10.22 -3.14 -19.22
N TYR A 126 9.02 -3.07 -18.63
CA TYR A 126 7.82 -3.67 -19.16
C TYR A 126 7.52 -3.15 -20.58
N ARG A 127 7.53 -1.83 -20.76
CA ARG A 127 7.28 -1.20 -22.07
C ARG A 127 8.33 -1.59 -23.10
N ALA A 128 9.62 -1.63 -22.71
CA ALA A 128 10.69 -2.03 -23.63
C ALA A 128 10.53 -3.48 -24.10
N VAL A 129 10.17 -4.40 -23.20
CA VAL A 129 9.92 -5.81 -23.52
C VAL A 129 8.65 -5.97 -24.35
N GLU A 130 7.59 -5.22 -24.05
CA GLU A 130 6.33 -5.23 -24.81
C GLU A 130 6.55 -4.77 -26.26
N GLU A 131 7.36 -3.74 -26.49
CA GLU A 131 7.63 -3.19 -27.82
C GLU A 131 8.67 -3.99 -28.62
N HIS A 132 9.75 -4.46 -27.97
CA HIS A 132 10.92 -5.02 -28.67
C HIS A 132 11.11 -6.53 -28.44
N GLY A 133 10.34 -7.14 -27.52
CA GLY A 133 10.48 -8.54 -27.11
C GLY A 133 11.59 -8.79 -26.08
N PHE A 134 12.47 -7.83 -25.82
CA PHE A 134 13.55 -7.91 -24.83
C PHE A 134 14.00 -6.51 -24.37
N HIS A 135 14.75 -6.45 -23.26
CA HIS A 135 15.41 -5.23 -22.80
C HIS A 135 16.86 -5.55 -22.40
N VAL A 136 17.82 -4.77 -22.90
CA VAL A 136 19.25 -4.92 -22.57
C VAL A 136 19.65 -3.81 -21.61
N THR A 137 20.18 -4.18 -20.45
CA THR A 137 20.76 -3.23 -19.49
C THR A 137 22.26 -3.15 -19.70
N ASP A 138 22.81 -1.93 -19.68
CA ASP A 138 24.26 -1.75 -19.65
C ASP A 138 24.88 -2.43 -18.41
N PRO A 139 26.09 -3.01 -18.52
CA PRO A 139 26.78 -3.52 -17.36
C PRO A 139 27.04 -2.39 -16.35
N PRO A 140 26.95 -2.66 -15.02
CA PRO A 140 27.26 -1.65 -14.02
C PRO A 140 28.71 -1.18 -14.19
N ASP A 141 28.92 0.13 -14.30
CA ASP A 141 30.24 0.75 -14.44
C ASP A 141 31.16 0.29 -13.30
N GLN A 142 32.23 -0.44 -13.62
CA GLN A 142 33.25 -0.88 -12.66
C GLN A 142 34.17 0.27 -12.18
N ARG A 143 33.77 1.54 -12.33
CA ARG A 143 34.63 2.71 -12.08
C ARG A 143 34.28 3.47 -10.80
N THR A 144 34.09 2.79 -9.68
CA THR A 144 34.26 3.40 -8.35
C THR A 144 34.52 2.31 -7.30
N SER A 145 35.72 1.73 -7.33
CA SER A 145 36.31 1.15 -6.12
C SER A 145 37.15 2.26 -5.48
N PRO A 146 36.90 2.67 -4.22
CA PRO A 146 37.81 3.56 -3.52
C PRO A 146 39.14 2.83 -3.21
N PRO A 147 40.28 3.55 -3.19
CA PRO A 147 41.58 3.01 -2.83
C PRO A 147 41.68 2.64 -1.34
#